data_AF-A0A9P3JY79-F1
#
_entry.id   AF-A0A9P3JY79-F1
#
_cell.length_a   1.000
_cell.length_b   1.000
_cell.length_c   1.000
_cell.angle_alpha   90.00
_cell.angle_beta   90.00
_cell.angle_gamma   90.00
#
_symmetry.space_group_name_H-M   'P 1'
#
loop_
_entity.id
_entity.type
_entity.pdbx_description
1 polymer ?
#
loop_
_entity_poly.entity_id
_entity_poly.type
_entity_poly.pdbx_seq_one_letter_code
_entity_poly.pdbx_strand_id
1 'polypeptide(L)'
;MVSASKRPIPEPQEMVAISLIDIRKELQCPICLGIIRRTRTVMECLHRFCGDCIDKAIRLGNNECPSCRAHCASRRSLRADPRFDALVAAVFPNRDRIEKEPRPLFRPLSPYRALFLSLSFPLNPTTWRRR
;
A
#
# COMPACT_ATOMS: atom_id res chain seq x y z
N MET A 1 26.90 -42.97 -19.84
CA MET A 1 25.43 -43.01 -19.69
C MET A 1 25.09 -42.20 -18.45
N VAL A 2 24.69 -40.93 -18.61
CA VAL A 2 24.42 -40.03 -17.46
C VAL A 2 22.96 -40.24 -17.06
N SER A 3 22.75 -40.98 -15.97
CA SER A 3 21.44 -41.30 -15.43
C SER A 3 20.67 -40.03 -15.09
N ALA A 4 19.48 -39.89 -15.66
CA ALA A 4 18.56 -38.81 -15.39
C ALA A 4 18.18 -38.80 -13.90
N SER A 5 18.72 -37.84 -13.16
CA SER A 5 18.31 -37.53 -11.80
C SER A 5 16.89 -36.98 -11.84
N LYS A 6 15.90 -37.84 -11.58
CA LYS A 6 14.51 -37.44 -11.34
C LYS A 6 14.51 -36.53 -10.12
N ARG A 7 14.32 -35.23 -10.33
CA ARG A 7 14.09 -34.28 -9.24
C ARG A 7 12.79 -34.69 -8.51
N PRO A 8 12.82 -34.97 -7.19
CA PRO A 8 11.62 -35.30 -6.46
C PRO A 8 10.65 -34.11 -6.48
N ILE A 9 9.40 -34.39 -6.78
CA ILE A 9 8.28 -33.44 -6.72
C ILE A 9 8.02 -33.20 -5.23
N PRO A 10 8.07 -31.95 -4.72
CA PRO A 10 7.82 -31.70 -3.31
C PRO A 10 6.36 -32.03 -2.97
N GLU A 11 6.18 -32.73 -1.85
CA GLU A 11 4.92 -33.22 -1.28
C GLU A 11 3.89 -32.09 -1.06
N PRO A 12 2.58 -32.41 -0.93
CA PRO A 12 1.52 -31.42 -0.86
C PRO A 12 1.75 -30.53 0.36
N GLN A 13 2.12 -29.28 0.08
CA GLN A 13 2.44 -28.29 1.08
C GLN A 13 1.23 -28.08 1.99
N GLU A 14 1.47 -28.17 3.29
CA GLU A 14 0.55 -27.82 4.36
C GLU A 14 -0.19 -26.52 4.01
N MET A 15 -1.49 -26.63 3.68
CA MET A 15 -2.26 -25.48 3.21
C MET A 15 -2.63 -24.61 4.41
N VAL A 16 -1.99 -23.45 4.51
CA VAL A 16 -2.34 -22.46 5.54
C VAL A 16 -3.53 -21.65 5.05
N ALA A 17 -4.65 -21.73 5.75
CA ALA A 17 -5.82 -20.90 5.50
C ALA A 17 -5.54 -19.47 5.97
N ILE A 18 -5.52 -18.51 5.04
CA ILE A 18 -5.30 -17.09 5.33
C ILE A 18 -6.54 -16.31 4.90
N SER A 19 -6.95 -15.34 5.71
CA SER A 19 -8.07 -14.47 5.36
C SER A 19 -7.71 -13.57 4.17
N LEU A 20 -8.62 -13.44 3.21
CA LEU A 20 -8.42 -12.53 2.06
C LEU A 20 -8.31 -11.06 2.49
N ILE A 21 -8.86 -10.71 3.65
CA ILE A 21 -8.81 -9.35 4.22
C ILE A 21 -7.38 -9.00 4.63
N ASP A 22 -6.66 -9.93 5.22
CA ASP A 22 -5.29 -9.68 5.67
C ASP A 22 -4.33 -9.62 4.49
N ILE A 23 -4.50 -10.49 3.49
CA ILE A 23 -3.71 -10.42 2.25
C ILE A 23 -3.97 -9.11 1.50
N ARG A 24 -5.21 -8.60 1.53
CA ARG A 24 -5.55 -7.34 0.88
C ARG A 24 -4.75 -6.17 1.44
N LYS A 25 -4.48 -6.12 2.75
CA LYS A 25 -3.72 -5.03 3.39
C LYS A 25 -2.28 -4.98 2.88
N GLU A 26 -1.65 -6.15 2.70
CA GLU A 26 -0.27 -6.27 2.22
C GLU A 26 -0.11 -5.95 0.72
N LEU A 27 -1.16 -6.18 -0.07
CA LEU A 27 -1.17 -5.93 -1.52
C LEU A 27 -1.80 -4.59 -1.90
N GLN A 28 -2.06 -3.72 -0.93
CA GLN A 28 -2.67 -2.41 -1.12
C GLN A 28 -1.61 -1.32 -1.36
N CYS A 29 -1.82 -0.49 -2.37
CA CYS A 29 -0.98 0.68 -2.60
C CYS A 29 -1.35 1.78 -1.59
N PRO A 30 -0.39 2.36 -0.86
CA PRO A 30 -0.66 3.42 0.12
C PRO A 30 -1.02 4.77 -0.53
N ILE A 31 -0.80 4.94 -1.84
CA ILE A 31 -1.10 6.20 -2.57
C ILE A 31 -2.53 6.20 -3.09
N CYS A 32 -2.92 5.19 -3.88
CA CYS A 32 -4.27 5.11 -4.45
C CYS A 32 -5.25 4.29 -3.61
N LEU A 33 -4.77 3.66 -2.53
CA LEU A 33 -5.53 2.73 -1.69
C LEU A 33 -6.09 1.51 -2.45
N GLY A 34 -5.84 1.36 -3.75
CA GLY A 34 -6.22 0.20 -4.56
C GLY A 34 -5.24 -0.97 -4.45
N ILE A 35 -5.51 -2.06 -5.16
CA ILE A 35 -4.56 -3.18 -5.27
C ILE A 35 -3.39 -2.73 -6.14
N ILE A 36 -2.15 -3.06 -5.75
CA ILE A 36 -0.97 -2.60 -6.48
C ILE A 36 -1.00 -3.10 -7.93
N ARG A 37 -0.74 -2.19 -8.89
CA ARG A 37 -0.60 -2.49 -10.33
C ARG A 37 0.75 -2.00 -10.85
N ARG A 38 1.44 -2.82 -11.66
CA ARG A 38 2.77 -2.51 -12.22
C ARG A 38 3.72 -2.08 -11.11
N THR A 39 4.01 -3.00 -10.22
CA THR A 39 4.65 -2.70 -8.94
C THR A 39 5.99 -2.01 -9.14
N ARG A 40 6.22 -0.95 -8.37
CA ARG A 40 7.50 -0.29 -8.23
C ARG A 40 7.89 -0.25 -6.77
N THR A 41 9.14 -0.61 -6.51
CA THR A 41 9.72 -0.66 -5.17
C THR A 41 10.80 0.39 -5.05
N VAL A 42 10.81 1.12 -3.93
CA VAL A 42 11.89 2.05 -3.57
C VAL A 42 13.06 1.23 -3.01
N MET A 43 14.26 1.36 -3.56
CA MET A 43 15.40 0.53 -3.13
C MET A 43 15.89 0.83 -1.71
N GLU A 44 15.77 2.09 -1.25
CA GLU A 44 16.23 2.52 0.07
C GLU A 44 15.37 1.97 1.23
N CYS A 45 14.08 1.75 1.00
CA CYS A 45 13.13 1.40 2.06
C CYS A 45 12.19 0.24 1.73
N LEU A 46 12.32 -0.35 0.55
CA LEU A 46 11.56 -1.50 0.04
C LEU A 46 10.02 -1.36 0.08
N HIS A 47 9.51 -0.13 0.19
CA HIS A 47 8.08 0.14 0.07
C HIS A 47 7.61 -0.03 -1.37
N ARG A 48 6.44 -0.66 -1.53
CA ARG A 48 5.85 -1.02 -2.83
C ARG A 48 4.66 -0.13 -3.17
N PHE A 49 4.61 0.31 -4.42
CA PHE A 49 3.57 1.20 -4.94
C PHE A 49 3.14 0.80 -6.35
N CYS A 50 1.99 1.31 -6.80
CA CYS A 50 1.65 1.25 -8.23
C CYS A 50 2.66 2.07 -9.02
N GLY A 51 3.02 1.59 -10.21
CA GLY A 51 4.01 2.26 -11.06
C GLY A 51 3.65 3.71 -11.31
N ASP A 52 2.42 3.96 -11.77
CA ASP A 52 1.97 5.33 -12.06
C ASP A 52 1.86 6.20 -10.81
N CYS A 53 1.54 5.61 -9.66
CA CYS A 53 1.36 6.36 -8.42
C CYS A 53 2.69 6.91 -7.91
N ILE A 54 3.71 6.06 -7.80
CA ILE A 54 5.03 6.53 -7.35
C ILE A 54 5.70 7.42 -8.41
N ASP A 55 5.48 7.13 -9.69
CA ASP A 55 6.01 7.95 -10.77
C ASP A 55 5.41 9.36 -10.79
N LYS A 56 4.13 9.52 -10.40
CA LYS A 56 3.50 10.83 -10.20
C LYS A 56 3.99 11.50 -8.91
N ALA A 57 4.11 10.73 -7.82
CA ALA A 57 4.54 11.25 -6.51
C ALA A 57 5.96 11.83 -6.57
N ILE A 58 6.91 11.16 -7.22
CA ILE A 58 8.28 11.70 -7.37
C ILE A 58 8.29 12.91 -8.31
N ARG A 59 7.48 12.91 -9.38
CA ARG A 59 7.44 14.03 -10.34
C ARG A 59 6.85 15.31 -9.76
N LEU A 60 5.85 15.19 -8.89
CA LEU A 60 5.12 16.33 -8.31
C LEU A 60 5.57 16.69 -6.89
N GLY A 61 6.25 15.78 -6.20
CA GLY A 61 6.60 15.89 -4.79
C GLY A 61 8.08 16.14 -4.53
N ASN A 62 8.46 16.00 -3.27
CA ASN A 62 9.78 16.39 -2.77
C ASN A 62 10.84 15.30 -2.90
N ASN A 63 10.73 14.39 -3.88
CA ASN A 63 11.65 13.25 -4.02
C ASN A 63 11.75 12.41 -2.75
N GLU A 64 10.62 12.12 -2.11
CA GLU A 64 10.53 11.35 -0.87
C GLU A 64 9.57 10.16 -1.02
N CYS A 65 9.83 9.08 -0.28
CA CYS A 65 8.94 7.93 -0.22
C CYS A 65 7.62 8.31 0.47
N PRO A 66 6.44 8.08 -0.14
CA PRO A 66 5.15 8.44 0.46
C PRO A 66 4.82 7.71 1.77
N SER A 67 5.47 6.57 2.04
CA SER A 67 5.21 5.77 3.26
C SER A 67 6.12 6.13 4.42
N CYS A 68 7.42 6.35 4.16
CA CYS A 68 8.42 6.53 5.22
C CYS A 68 9.26 7.80 5.09
N ARG A 69 9.02 8.62 4.07
CA ARG A 69 9.77 9.86 3.77
C ARG A 69 11.27 9.67 3.52
N ALA A 70 11.72 8.43 3.30
CA ALA A 70 13.08 8.17 2.85
C ALA A 70 13.36 8.88 1.52
N HIS A 71 14.56 9.43 1.36
CA HIS A 71 14.94 10.19 0.17
C HIS A 71 14.97 9.30 -1.08
N CYS A 72 14.30 9.76 -2.13
CA CYS A 72 14.11 9.10 -3.41
C CYS A 72 14.54 10.05 -4.54
N ALA A 73 15.85 10.18 -4.74
CA ALA A 73 16.46 11.19 -5.62
C ALA A 73 15.82 11.30 -7.02
N SER A 74 15.42 10.18 -7.62
CA SER A 74 14.72 10.18 -8.90
C SER A 74 14.04 8.83 -9.16
N ARG A 75 13.41 8.70 -10.35
CA ARG A 75 12.90 7.42 -10.87
C ARG A 75 13.95 6.31 -10.93
N ARG A 76 15.26 6.62 -10.95
CA ARG A 76 16.33 5.62 -10.93
C ARG A 76 16.42 4.86 -9.59
N SER A 77 15.91 5.45 -8.50
CA SER A 77 15.80 4.83 -7.18
C SER A 77 14.65 3.80 -7.10
N LEU A 78 13.84 3.68 -8.16
CA LEU A 78 12.73 2.74 -8.25
C LEU A 78 13.09 1.54 -9.13
N ARG A 79 12.73 0.34 -8.68
CA ARG A 79 12.80 -0.89 -9.48
C ARG A 79 11.42 -1.49 -9.67
N ALA A 80 11.17 -2.05 -10.85
CA ALA A 80 9.95 -2.82 -11.08
C ALA A 80 10.13 -4.24 -10.54
N ASP A 81 9.07 -4.82 -9.97
CA ASP A 81 9.09 -6.19 -9.44
C ASP A 81 8.00 -7.06 -10.12
N PRO A 82 8.32 -7.68 -11.27
CA PRO A 82 7.35 -8.49 -12.01
C PRO A 82 6.95 -9.76 -11.25
N ARG A 83 7.77 -10.24 -10.30
CA ARG A 83 7.42 -11.40 -9.46
C ARG A 83 6.30 -11.03 -8.49
N PHE A 84 6.37 -9.84 -7.90
CA PHE A 84 5.29 -9.36 -7.05
C PHE A 84 4.02 -9.12 -7.86
N ASP A 85 4.11 -8.59 -9.08
CA ASP A 85 2.94 -8.44 -9.96
C ASP A 85 2.25 -9.79 -10.25
N ALA A 86 3.05 -10.85 -10.48
CA ALA A 86 2.56 -12.21 -10.66
C ALA A 86 1.88 -12.77 -9.40
N LEU A 87 2.45 -12.52 -8.22
CA LEU A 87 1.84 -12.89 -6.93
C LEU A 87 0.47 -12.23 -6.76
N VAL A 88 0.39 -10.92 -7.01
CA VAL A 88 -0.88 -10.19 -6.89
C VAL A 88 -1.90 -10.72 -7.92
N ALA A 89 -1.45 -11.24 -9.07
CA ALA A 89 -2.33 -11.76 -10.12
C ALA A 89 -2.90 -13.13 -9.76
N ALA A 90 -2.08 -13.96 -9.10
CA ALA A 90 -2.51 -15.24 -8.58
C ALA A 90 -3.53 -15.08 -7.44
N VAL A 91 -3.33 -14.10 -6.54
CA VAL A 91 -4.22 -13.89 -5.40
C VAL A 91 -5.49 -13.13 -5.78
N PHE A 92 -5.38 -12.11 -6.62
CA PHE A 92 -6.51 -11.29 -7.05
C PHE A 92 -6.61 -11.32 -8.59
N PRO A 93 -7.21 -12.36 -9.19
CA PRO A 93 -7.39 -12.46 -10.64
C PRO A 93 -8.41 -11.44 -11.18
N ASN A 94 -9.38 -10.99 -10.36
CA ASN A 94 -10.43 -10.03 -10.73
C ASN A 94 -10.28 -8.68 -10.03
N ARG A 95 -9.13 -8.02 -10.21
CA ARG A 95 -8.81 -6.74 -9.54
C ARG A 95 -9.79 -5.61 -9.92
N ASP A 96 -10.21 -5.57 -11.17
CA ASP A 96 -11.08 -4.50 -11.70
C ASP A 96 -12.51 -4.52 -11.13
N ARG A 97 -12.98 -5.68 -10.66
CA ARG A 97 -14.31 -5.80 -10.02
C ARG A 97 -14.30 -5.24 -8.59
N ILE A 98 -13.18 -5.40 -7.87
CA ILE A 98 -13.01 -4.99 -6.48
C ILE A 98 -12.86 -3.46 -6.34
N GLU A 99 -12.32 -2.79 -7.35
CA GLU A 99 -12.12 -1.33 -7.35
C GLU A 99 -13.37 -0.54 -7.77
N LYS A 100 -14.28 -1.16 -8.54
CA LYS A 100 -15.52 -0.51 -9.01
C LYS A 100 -16.61 -0.41 -7.95
N GLU A 101 -16.53 -1.21 -6.89
CA GLU A 101 -17.40 -1.04 -5.75
C GLU A 101 -16.88 0.16 -4.95
N PRO A 102 -17.58 1.31 -4.95
CA PRO A 102 -17.14 2.43 -4.14
C PRO A 102 -17.10 1.91 -2.70
N ARG A 103 -15.90 1.96 -2.07
CA ARG A 103 -15.85 1.77 -0.62
C ARG A 103 -16.86 2.77 -0.05
N PRO A 104 -17.88 2.33 0.69
CA PRO A 104 -18.78 3.28 1.31
C PRO A 104 -17.90 4.19 2.17
N LEU A 105 -17.78 5.46 1.76
CA LEU A 105 -16.86 6.46 2.34
C LEU A 105 -17.23 6.81 3.80
N PHE A 106 -18.22 6.12 4.37
CA PHE A 106 -18.70 6.36 5.72
C PHE A 106 -19.44 5.13 6.25
N ARG A 107 -18.74 4.20 6.91
CA ARG A 107 -19.32 3.58 8.10
C ARG A 107 -18.73 4.35 9.26
N PRO A 108 -19.50 5.19 9.97
CA PRO A 108 -18.97 5.85 11.16
C PRO A 108 -18.51 4.75 12.12
N LEU A 109 -17.20 4.68 12.35
CA LEU A 109 -16.66 3.96 13.49
C LEU A 109 -17.04 4.79 14.71
N SER A 110 -17.97 4.24 15.50
CA SER A 110 -18.39 4.65 16.84
C SER A 110 -19.68 5.46 16.95
N PRO A 111 -20.61 5.07 17.84
CA PRO A 111 -21.73 5.90 18.28
C PRO A 111 -21.33 7.10 19.17
N TYR A 112 -20.03 7.31 19.47
CA TYR A 112 -19.53 8.29 20.43
C TYR A 112 -18.76 9.49 19.83
N ARG A 113 -19.14 10.02 18.66
CA ARG A 113 -18.56 11.28 18.13
C ARG A 113 -19.60 12.33 17.74
N ALA A 114 -20.71 12.38 18.47
CA ALA A 114 -21.73 13.44 18.35
C ALA A 114 -21.76 14.39 19.57
N LEU A 115 -20.66 14.53 20.32
CA LEU A 115 -20.59 15.32 21.56
C LEU A 115 -19.57 16.48 21.54
N PHE A 116 -18.98 16.80 20.39
CA PHE A 116 -18.01 17.90 20.26
C PHE A 116 -18.53 19.05 19.39
N LEU A 117 -19.82 19.38 19.51
CA LEU A 117 -20.37 20.63 18.98
C LEU A 117 -21.18 21.43 20.01
N SER A 118 -20.86 21.28 21.30
CA SER A 118 -21.51 22.03 22.38
C SER A 118 -20.59 22.37 23.55
N LEU A 119 -19.31 22.68 23.27
CA LEU A 119 -18.45 23.34 24.26
C LEU A 119 -17.77 24.51 23.58
N SER A 120 -18.28 25.69 23.92
CA SER A 120 -17.68 27.00 23.70
C SER A 120 -16.19 26.94 24.02
N PHE A 121 -15.34 26.93 22.99
CA PHE A 121 -13.91 27.21 23.15
C PHE A 121 -13.78 28.71 23.42
N PRO A 122 -13.38 29.16 24.62
CA PRO A 122 -12.98 30.55 24.77
C PRO A 122 -11.67 30.75 24.01
N LEU A 123 -11.73 31.56 22.94
CA LEU A 123 -10.57 32.24 22.42
C LEU A 123 -10.00 33.09 23.57
N ASN A 124 -8.90 32.64 24.20
CA ASN A 124 -8.09 33.50 25.05
C ASN A 124 -6.87 33.99 24.26
N PRO A 125 -6.81 35.27 23.84
CA PRO A 125 -5.79 35.79 22.96
C PRO A 125 -4.74 36.60 23.74
N THR A 126 -3.88 35.96 24.54
CA THR A 126 -2.68 36.65 25.08
C THR A 126 -1.53 35.68 25.33
N THR A 127 -0.70 35.43 24.32
CA THR A 127 0.76 35.17 24.43
C THR A 127 1.41 34.99 23.04
N TRP A 128 1.19 35.94 22.12
CA TRP A 128 2.11 36.13 21.00
C TRP A 128 3.17 37.17 21.38
N ARG A 129 4.21 36.72 22.11
CA ARG A 129 5.47 37.47 22.21
C ARG A 129 6.66 36.54 22.47
N ARG A 130 7.56 36.48 21.48
CA ARG A 130 8.95 35.99 21.47
C ARG A 130 9.19 34.47 21.59
N ARG A 131 9.51 33.83 20.46
CA ARG A 131 10.86 33.35 20.12
C ARG A 131 10.94 32.97 18.65
#